data_AF-A0A6I0FKF5-F1
#
_entry.id   AF-A0A6I0FKF5-F1
#
_cell.length_a   1.000
_cell.length_b   1.000
_cell.length_c   1.000
_cell.angle_alpha   90.00
_cell.angle_beta   90.00
_cell.angle_gamma   90.00
#
_symmetry.space_group_name_H-M   'P 1'
#
loop_
_entity.id
_entity.type
_entity.pdbx_description
1 polymer ?
#
loop_
_entity_poly.entity_id
_entity_poly.type
_entity_poly.pdbx_seq_one_letter_code
_entity_poly.pdbx_strand_id
1 'polypeptide(L)' 'MSMDNYNGDIIAQRKAEVRKYARVSLVTIVVAVASLIAGAVMSNNFLLFIVPLIAVAVCGVGYFKIRAIASHKDEW' A
#
# COMPACT_ATOMS: atom_id res chain seq x y z
N MET A 1 2.08 18.24 13.27
CA MET A 1 2.69 18.82 12.05
C MET A 1 1.57 19.33 11.18
N SER A 2 1.57 20.62 10.85
CA SER A 2 0.43 21.32 10.25
C SER A 2 0.00 20.70 8.92
N MET A 3 -1.30 20.43 8.82
CA MET A 3 -1.97 19.89 7.64
C MET A 3 -2.57 21.05 6.85
N ASP A 4 -1.77 21.96 6.32
CA ASP A 4 -2.27 23.03 5.42
C ASP A 4 -1.14 23.49 4.49
N ASN A 5 -0.93 22.78 3.38
CA ASN A 5 0.04 23.20 2.35
C ASN A 5 -0.40 22.93 0.89
N TYR A 6 -1.61 22.43 0.65
CA TYR A 6 -2.14 22.25 -0.72
C TYR A 6 -3.20 23.29 -1.01
N ASN A 7 -2.82 24.56 -0.91
CA ASN A 7 -3.64 25.68 -1.33
C ASN A 7 -3.59 25.75 -2.88
N GLY A 8 -4.46 25.00 -3.56
CA GLY A 8 -4.70 25.11 -5.00
C GLY A 8 -3.87 24.20 -5.94
N ASP A 9 -2.88 23.44 -5.45
CA ASP A 9 -2.06 22.55 -6.29
C ASP A 9 -2.50 21.07 -6.20
N ILE A 10 -3.46 20.71 -7.06
CA ILE A 10 -4.03 19.35 -7.20
C ILE A 10 -2.93 18.32 -7.55
N ILE A 11 -1.90 18.73 -8.30
CA ILE A 11 -0.84 17.83 -8.76
C ILE A 11 0.05 17.42 -7.58
N ALA A 12 0.38 18.37 -6.71
CA ALA A 12 1.18 18.11 -5.54
C ALA A 12 0.45 17.19 -4.53
N GLN A 13 -0.88 17.34 -4.40
CA GLN A 13 -1.72 16.44 -3.60
C GLN A 13 -1.72 15.01 -4.16
N ARG A 14 -1.90 14.83 -5.48
CA ARG A 14 -1.86 13.50 -6.13
C ARG A 14 -0.50 12.83 -5.98
N LYS A 15 0.61 13.57 -6.09
CA LYS A 15 1.96 13.05 -5.83
C LYS A 15 2.17 12.61 -4.38
N ALA A 16 1.54 13.28 -3.41
CA ALA A 16 1.60 12.89 -2.01
C ALA A 16 0.79 11.61 -1.74
N GLU A 17 -0.39 11.48 -2.36
CA GLU A 17 -1.22 10.28 -2.26
C GLU A 17 -0.54 9.06 -2.86
N VAL A 18 0.03 9.16 -4.07
CA VAL A 18 0.80 8.07 -4.67
C VAL A 18 1.94 7.64 -3.76
N ARG A 19 2.69 8.58 -3.16
CA ARG A 19 3.76 8.27 -2.21
C ARG A 19 3.23 7.58 -0.94
N LYS A 20 2.06 7.97 -0.45
CA LYS A 20 1.42 7.33 0.71
C LYS A 20 1.06 5.88 0.37
N TYR A 21 0.36 5.64 -0.73
CA TYR A 21 -0.03 4.28 -1.13
C TYR A 21 1.18 3.41 -1.47
N ALA A 22 2.21 3.96 -2.09
CA ALA A 22 3.47 3.26 -2.37
C ALA A 22 4.22 2.87 -1.09
N ARG A 23 4.28 3.76 -0.08
CA ARG A 23 4.89 3.40 1.21
C ARG A 23 4.09 2.32 1.93
N VAL A 24 2.76 2.42 1.91
CA VAL A 24 1.89 1.41 2.50
C VAL A 24 2.11 0.05 1.84
N SER A 25 2.10 -0.02 0.51
CA SER A 25 2.33 -1.29 -0.21
C SER A 25 3.71 -1.86 0.07
N LEU A 26 4.76 -1.02 0.13
CA LEU A 26 6.11 -1.47 0.44
C LEU A 26 6.21 -2.05 1.85
N VAL A 27 5.64 -1.36 2.86
CA VAL A 27 5.59 -1.88 4.24
C VAL A 27 4.80 -3.19 4.30
N THR A 28 3.66 -3.27 3.61
CA THR A 28 2.85 -4.50 3.57
C THR A 28 3.62 -5.66 2.93
N ILE A 29 4.37 -5.43 1.85
CA ILE A 29 5.23 -6.47 1.23
C ILE A 29 6.31 -6.94 2.22
N VAL A 30 6.99 -6.01 2.90
CA VAL A 30 8.03 -6.35 3.89
C VAL A 30 7.44 -7.18 5.03
N VAL A 31 6.28 -6.79 5.57
CA VAL A 31 5.59 -7.53 6.62
C VAL A 31 5.19 -8.93 6.15
N ALA A 32 4.72 -9.07 4.91
CA ALA A 32 4.36 -10.36 4.34
C ALA A 32 5.56 -11.30 4.20
N VAL A 33 6.71 -10.78 3.75
CA VAL A 33 7.94 -11.57 3.64
C VAL A 33 8.44 -11.96 5.03
N ALA A 34 8.43 -11.03 5.99
CA ALA A 34 8.81 -11.32 7.37
C ALA A 34 7.88 -12.37 8.02
N SER A 35 6.57 -12.30 7.76
CA SER A 35 5.61 -13.28 8.28
C SER A 35 5.78 -14.65 7.66
N LEU A 36 6.12 -14.74 6.37
CA LEU A 36 6.44 -16.01 5.72
C LEU A 36 7.66 -16.69 6.36
N ILE A 37 8.72 -15.92 6.60
CA ILE A 37 9.95 -16.44 7.24
C ILE A 37 9.64 -16.88 8.67
N ALA A 38 8.99 -16.02 9.47
CA ALA A 38 8.64 -16.34 10.85
C ALA A 38 7.68 -17.54 10.94
N GLY A 39 6.68 -17.60 10.05
CA GLY A 39 5.73 -18.71 9.97
C GLY A 39 6.39 -20.04 9.60
N ALA A 40 7.36 -20.03 8.68
CA ALA A 40 8.13 -21.22 8.33
C ALA A 40 8.98 -21.73 9.50
N VAL A 41 9.67 -20.82 10.20
CA VAL A 41 10.50 -21.17 11.37
C VAL A 41 9.66 -21.70 12.53
N MET A 42 8.53 -21.05 12.81
CA MET A 42 7.65 -21.41 13.94
C MET A 42 6.62 -22.49 13.58
N SER A 43 6.63 -23.00 12.34
CA SER A 43 5.59 -23.91 11.80
C SER A 43 4.17 -23.41 12.05
N ASN A 44 3.96 -22.10 11.94
CA ASN A 44 2.68 -21.46 12.21
C ASN A 44 1.95 -21.13 10.90
N ASN A 45 0.90 -21.91 10.62
CA ASN A 45 0.06 -21.78 9.43
C ASN A 45 -0.60 -20.39 9.30
N PHE A 46 -0.89 -19.71 10.41
CA PHE A 46 -1.49 -18.37 10.35
C PHE A 46 -0.54 -17.35 9.69
N LEU A 47 0.74 -17.36 10.10
CA LEU A 47 1.76 -16.45 9.56
C LEU A 47 2.17 -16.82 8.13
N LEU A 48 2.09 -18.10 7.78
CA LEU A 48 2.41 -18.62 6.44
C LEU A 48 1.33 -18.34 5.39
N PHE A 49 0.05 -18.41 5.77
CA PHE A 49 -1.04 -18.34 4.79
C PHE A 49 -1.91 -17.10 4.95
N ILE A 50 -2.31 -16.76 6.18
CA ILE A 50 -3.29 -15.68 6.40
C ILE A 50 -2.65 -14.31 6.22
N VAL A 51 -1.47 -14.07 6.79
CA VAL A 51 -0.79 -12.76 6.66
C VAL A 51 -0.42 -12.44 5.20
N PRO A 52 0.15 -13.38 4.41
CA PRO A 52 0.44 -13.11 3.00
C PRO A 52 -0.82 -12.90 2.15
N LEU A 53 -1.91 -13.62 2.44
CA LEU A 53 -3.20 -13.41 1.79
C LEU A 53 -3.71 -11.97 2.00
N ILE A 54 -3.66 -11.48 3.25
CA ILE A 54 -4.04 -10.10 3.58
C ILE A 54 -3.12 -9.11 2.85
N ALA A 55 -1.83 -9.40 2.78
CA ALA A 55 -0.88 -8.53 2.10
C ALA A 55 -1.14 -8.41 0.59
N VAL A 56 -1.53 -9.50 -0.07
CA VAL A 56 -1.94 -9.49 -1.48
C VAL A 56 -3.18 -8.59 -1.68
N ALA A 57 -4.18 -8.68 -0.81
CA ALA A 57 -5.38 -7.84 -0.90
C ALA A 57 -5.04 -6.35 -0.75
N VAL A 58 -4.24 -5.99 0.24
CA VAL A 58 -3.82 -4.59 0.49
C VAL A 58 -2.98 -4.04 -0.66
N CYS A 59 -2.04 -4.84 -1.18
CA CYS A 59 -1.23 -4.45 -2.34
C CYS A 59 -2.07 -4.29 -3.61
N GLY A 60 -3.05 -5.18 -3.82
CA GLY A 60 -3.99 -5.11 -4.93
C GLY A 60 -4.81 -3.81 -4.91
N VAL A 61 -5.43 -3.47 -3.77
CA VAL A 61 -6.18 -2.22 -3.62
C VAL A 61 -5.28 -0.99 -3.82
N GLY A 62 -4.07 -1.00 -3.26
CA GLY A 62 -3.08 0.07 -3.47
C GLY A 62 -2.71 0.23 -4.95
N TYR A 63 -2.50 -0.87 -5.67
CA TYR A 63 -2.21 -0.87 -7.09
C TYR A 63 -3.37 -0.29 -7.92
N PHE A 64 -4.61 -0.68 -7.64
CA PHE A 64 -5.78 -0.13 -8.33
C PHE A 64 -5.92 1.37 -8.12
N LYS A 65 -5.68 1.88 -6.90
CA LYS A 65 -5.72 3.32 -6.62
C LYS A 65 -4.59 4.09 -7.31
N ILE A 66 -3.36 3.58 -7.27
CA ILE A 66 -2.23 4.21 -7.98
C ILE A 66 -2.51 4.24 -9.49
N ARG A 67 -3.07 3.16 -10.04
CA ARG A 67 -3.46 3.08 -11.45
C ARG A 67 -4.59 4.02 -11.80
N ALA A 68 -5.59 4.21 -10.94
CA ALA A 68 -6.68 5.17 -11.14
C ALA A 68 -6.15 6.61 -11.22
N ILE A 69 -5.28 7.00 -10.28
CA ILE A 69 -4.61 8.31 -10.25
C ILE A 69 -3.77 8.52 -11.52
N ALA A 70 -2.96 7.52 -11.90
CA ALA A 70 -2.11 7.56 -13.09
C ALA A 70 -2.91 7.58 -14.41
N SER A 71 -4.08 6.95 -14.43
CA SER A 71 -4.97 6.90 -15.60
C SER A 71 -5.80 8.17 -15.78
N HIS A 72 -5.66 9.17 -14.91
CA HIS A 72 -6.50 10.38 -14.86
C HIS A 72 -8.02 10.08 -14.86
N LYS A 73 -8.41 8.86 -14.47
CA LYS A 73 -9.81 8.45 -14.33
C LYS A 73 -10.51 9.08 -13.13
N ASP A 74 -9.78 9.85 -12.33
CA ASP A 74 -10.30 10.66 -11.24
C ASP A 74 -10.50 12.14 -11.66
N GLU A 75 -10.53 12.45 -12.97
CA GLU A 75 -10.81 13.81 -13.52
C GLU A 75 -12.18 13.94 -14.21
N TRP A 76 -13.16 13.09 -13.89
CA TRP A 76 -14.56 13.30 -14.27
C TRP A 76 -15.45 13.38 -13.03
#